data_AF-A0A2N3IJ90-F1
#
_entry.id   AF-A0A2N3IJ90-F1
#
_cell.length_a   1.000
_cell.length_b   1.000
_cell.length_c   1.000
_cell.angle_alpha   90.00
_cell.angle_beta   90.00
_cell.angle_gamma   90.00
#
_symmetry.space_group_name_H-M   'P 1'
#
loop_
_entity.id
_entity.type
_entity.pdbx_description
1 polymer ?
#
loop_
_entity_poly.entity_id
_entity_poly.type
_entity_poly.pdbx_seq_one_letter_code
_entity_poly.pdbx_strand_id
1 'polypeptide(L)'
;MAVRYESFETLFAEYQIADFAPIQKAWREPHRFYHNEEHLAFLLERIQKSSFNEKEKDILYLIAFFHDIVYQPTRQDNEQKSAEKFWQMCGADENIKNLVARAILDTHTHTPSHTLSAFFCEIDLVIVSESNFIQLLEWEQKIFKEYQVFDYSLYKPARISVLENLKKKVPQNAQNLQYLIEYLQTHKPKIGVYPGSFNPFHNGHYNILQKAEKVFDKVIIARGINPEKNEFAQDDEISPVLYYRQKESFSGLLTDYLSSKEKDAEITLIRGLRNGDDLAYEMNQISFMKDMKPDLKVVFFHCDREFEHISSSAIRNLEKIGKGYGERYLPN
;
A
#
# COMPACT_ATOMS: atom_id res chain seq x y z
N MET A 1 8.47 -0.53 -17.90
CA MET A 1 9.00 0.64 -18.65
C MET A 1 8.37 1.89 -18.03
N ALA A 2 9.10 2.99 -17.88
CA ALA A 2 8.52 4.24 -17.37
C ALA A 2 7.63 4.90 -18.45
N VAL A 3 6.50 5.46 -18.05
CA VAL A 3 5.63 6.24 -18.94
C VAL A 3 6.36 7.52 -19.34
N ARG A 4 6.46 7.77 -20.65
CA ARG A 4 6.96 9.02 -21.22
C ARG A 4 5.77 9.96 -21.42
N TYR A 5 5.42 10.72 -20.39
CA TYR A 5 4.26 11.61 -20.41
C TYR A 5 4.37 12.68 -21.50
N GLU A 6 5.59 13.07 -21.85
CA GLU A 6 5.90 14.04 -22.91
C GLU A 6 5.40 13.54 -24.28
N SER A 7 5.37 12.22 -24.51
CA SER A 7 4.80 11.63 -25.73
C SER A 7 3.29 11.83 -25.85
N PHE A 8 2.62 12.27 -24.79
CA PHE A 8 1.17 12.52 -24.73
C PHE A 8 0.84 14.02 -24.60
N GLU A 9 1.80 14.93 -24.75
CA GLU A 9 1.55 16.38 -24.70
C GLU A 9 0.50 16.84 -25.72
N THR A 10 0.54 16.30 -26.94
CA THR A 10 -0.44 16.62 -27.98
C THR A 10 -1.84 16.16 -27.59
N LEU A 11 -1.96 14.96 -27.01
CA LEU A 11 -3.22 14.45 -26.46
C LEU A 11 -3.73 15.39 -25.36
N PHE A 12 -2.92 15.69 -24.35
CA PHE A 12 -3.35 16.54 -23.25
C PHE A 12 -3.75 17.95 -23.73
N ALA A 13 -3.02 18.53 -24.69
CA ALA A 13 -3.37 19.81 -25.28
C ALA A 13 -4.70 19.76 -26.05
N GLU A 14 -4.94 18.73 -26.86
CA GLU A 14 -6.19 18.56 -27.61
C GLU A 14 -7.42 18.50 -26.69
N TYR A 15 -7.30 17.80 -25.56
CA TYR A 15 -8.38 17.67 -24.58
C TYR A 15 -8.34 18.73 -23.45
N GLN A 16 -7.56 19.81 -23.66
CA GLN A 16 -7.45 20.97 -22.77
C GLN A 16 -7.06 20.61 -21.32
N ILE A 17 -6.22 19.60 -21.15
CA ILE A 17 -5.61 19.23 -19.87
C ILE A 17 -4.33 20.07 -19.71
N ALA A 18 -4.41 21.11 -18.90
CA ALA A 18 -3.37 22.14 -18.81
C ALA A 18 -2.04 21.66 -18.18
N ASP A 19 -2.09 20.69 -17.28
CA ASP A 19 -0.92 20.16 -16.58
C ASP A 19 -1.10 18.66 -16.27
N PHE A 20 -0.16 17.84 -16.75
CA PHE A 20 -0.13 16.40 -16.49
C PHE A 20 0.68 16.03 -15.25
N ALA A 21 1.39 16.97 -14.60
CA ALA A 21 2.17 16.70 -13.39
C ALA A 21 1.32 16.11 -12.24
N PRO A 22 0.04 16.50 -12.02
CA PRO A 22 -0.82 15.85 -11.04
C PRO A 22 -1.11 14.38 -11.37
N ILE A 23 -1.24 14.04 -12.66
CA ILE A 23 -1.44 12.67 -13.13
C ILE A 23 -0.17 11.86 -12.83
N GLN A 24 0.98 12.38 -13.24
CA GLN A 24 2.27 11.74 -12.97
C GLN A 24 2.52 11.53 -11.46
N LYS A 25 2.21 12.54 -10.64
CA LYS A 25 2.34 12.44 -9.18
C LYS A 25 1.45 11.34 -8.61
N ALA A 26 0.21 11.23 -9.07
CA ALA A 26 -0.73 10.22 -8.61
C ALA A 26 -0.22 8.80 -8.86
N TRP A 27 0.24 8.49 -10.08
CA TRP A 27 0.77 7.17 -10.44
C TRP A 27 2.11 6.82 -9.78
N ARG A 28 2.74 7.79 -9.10
CA ARG A 28 4.00 7.66 -8.33
C ARG A 28 3.79 7.66 -6.82
N GLU A 29 2.56 7.66 -6.34
CA GLU A 29 2.32 7.62 -4.89
C GLU A 29 2.94 6.35 -4.28
N PRO A 30 3.61 6.46 -3.12
CA PRO A 30 4.49 5.40 -2.60
C PRO A 30 3.76 4.14 -2.16
N HIS A 31 2.43 4.18 -2.02
CA HIS A 31 1.62 3.00 -1.66
C HIS A 31 1.15 2.18 -2.86
N ARG A 32 1.45 2.62 -4.09
CA ARG A 32 1.08 1.92 -5.33
C ARG A 32 2.18 0.94 -5.73
N PHE A 33 1.89 -0.35 -5.64
CA PHE A 33 2.82 -1.43 -5.98
C PHE A 33 2.42 -2.15 -7.26
N TYR A 34 1.12 -2.33 -7.50
CA TYR A 34 0.57 -2.79 -8.77
C TYR A 34 0.00 -1.61 -9.56
N HIS A 35 -0.82 -0.76 -8.95
CA HIS A 35 -1.50 0.37 -9.60
C HIS A 35 -0.56 1.58 -9.78
N ASN A 36 0.60 1.35 -10.40
CA ASN A 36 1.71 2.29 -10.57
C ASN A 36 2.03 2.54 -12.06
N GLU A 37 3.10 3.31 -12.32
CA GLU A 37 3.54 3.63 -13.69
C GLU A 37 3.84 2.42 -14.58
N GLU A 38 4.21 1.26 -14.02
CA GLU A 38 4.44 0.05 -14.82
C GLU A 38 3.12 -0.49 -15.39
N HIS A 39 2.05 -0.52 -14.57
CA HIS A 39 0.70 -0.91 -15.00
C HIS A 39 0.16 0.07 -16.03
N LEU A 40 0.29 1.38 -15.75
CA LEU A 40 -0.13 2.40 -16.71
C LEU A 40 0.62 2.25 -18.04
N ALA A 41 1.94 2.07 -18.04
CA ALA A 41 2.72 1.86 -19.26
C ALA A 41 2.24 0.63 -20.05
N PHE A 42 1.91 -0.46 -19.34
CA PHE A 42 1.35 -1.67 -19.95
C PHE A 42 0.01 -1.40 -20.64
N LEU A 43 -0.92 -0.69 -19.99
CA LEU A 43 -2.20 -0.31 -20.59
C LEU A 43 -2.01 0.55 -21.84
N LEU A 44 -1.15 1.57 -21.77
CA LEU A 44 -0.85 2.45 -22.89
C LEU A 44 -0.29 1.69 -24.10
N GLU A 45 0.63 0.73 -23.88
CA GLU A 45 1.19 -0.11 -24.94
C GLU A 45 0.10 -0.98 -25.60
N ARG A 46 -0.82 -1.55 -24.82
CA ARG A 46 -1.95 -2.34 -25.35
C ARG A 46 -2.91 -1.49 -26.17
N ILE A 47 -3.21 -0.27 -25.72
CA ILE A 47 -4.03 0.69 -26.48
C ILE A 47 -3.34 1.05 -27.79
N GLN A 48 -2.04 1.34 -27.77
CA GLN A 48 -1.28 1.70 -28.96
C GLN A 48 -1.35 0.60 -30.05
N LYS A 49 -1.22 -0.67 -29.65
CA LYS A 49 -1.26 -1.84 -30.55
C LYS A 49 -2.66 -2.26 -31.00
N SER A 50 -3.71 -1.65 -30.44
CA SER A 50 -5.09 -1.97 -30.81
C SER A 50 -5.45 -1.49 -32.22
N SER A 51 -6.52 -2.07 -32.78
CA SER A 51 -7.04 -1.73 -34.11
C SER A 51 -7.99 -0.53 -34.13
N PHE A 52 -8.22 0.12 -32.97
CA PHE A 52 -9.05 1.33 -32.89
C PHE A 52 -8.44 2.49 -33.68
N ASN A 53 -9.28 3.40 -34.16
CA ASN A 53 -8.80 4.59 -34.85
C ASN A 53 -8.18 5.60 -33.85
N GLU A 54 -7.48 6.62 -34.35
CA GLU A 54 -6.76 7.57 -33.48
C GLU A 54 -7.67 8.25 -32.44
N LYS A 55 -8.86 8.71 -32.82
CA LYS A 55 -9.80 9.36 -31.88
C LYS A 55 -10.30 8.41 -30.79
N GLU A 56 -10.49 7.14 -31.13
CA GLU A 56 -10.87 6.11 -30.17
C GLU A 56 -9.72 5.78 -29.23
N LYS A 57 -8.48 5.74 -29.73
CA LYS A 57 -7.26 5.57 -28.92
C LYS A 57 -7.06 6.73 -27.96
N ASP A 58 -7.32 7.96 -28.39
CA ASP A 58 -7.25 9.14 -27.52
C ASP A 58 -8.20 9.01 -26.32
N ILE A 59 -9.44 8.60 -26.57
CA ILE A 59 -10.41 8.32 -25.50
C ILE A 59 -9.90 7.21 -24.56
N LEU A 60 -9.34 6.13 -25.12
CA LEU A 60 -8.76 5.04 -24.32
C LEU A 60 -7.56 5.49 -23.49
N TYR A 61 -6.70 6.36 -24.02
CA TYR A 61 -5.59 6.92 -23.27
C TYR A 61 -6.09 7.79 -22.11
N LEU A 62 -7.12 8.61 -22.32
CA LEU A 62 -7.76 9.37 -21.24
C LEU A 62 -8.31 8.43 -20.15
N ILE A 63 -8.96 7.34 -20.52
CA ILE A 63 -9.42 6.33 -19.55
C ILE A 63 -8.22 5.73 -18.79
N ALA A 64 -7.15 5.35 -19.50
CA ALA A 64 -5.94 4.78 -18.89
C ALA A 64 -5.31 5.72 -17.86
N PHE A 65 -5.10 6.99 -18.20
CA PHE A 65 -4.49 7.97 -17.30
C PHE A 65 -5.35 8.26 -16.05
N PHE A 66 -6.68 8.13 -16.16
CA PHE A 66 -7.58 8.60 -15.13
C PHE A 66 -8.31 7.52 -14.34
N HIS A 67 -8.48 6.28 -14.81
CA HIS A 67 -9.32 5.28 -14.12
C HIS A 67 -8.90 5.03 -12.65
N ASP A 68 -7.60 4.99 -12.38
CA ASP A 68 -7.00 4.86 -11.04
C ASP A 68 -6.18 6.08 -10.60
N ILE A 69 -6.44 7.27 -11.17
CA ILE A 69 -5.75 8.49 -10.73
C ILE A 69 -5.99 8.78 -9.24
N VAL A 70 -7.14 8.41 -8.70
CA VAL A 70 -7.38 8.33 -7.27
C VAL A 70 -7.39 6.86 -6.86
N TYR A 71 -6.41 6.46 -6.06
CA TYR A 71 -6.33 5.09 -5.56
C TYR A 71 -5.98 5.09 -4.08
N GLN A 72 -6.92 4.68 -3.24
CA GLN A 72 -6.72 4.54 -1.81
C GLN A 72 -7.36 3.20 -1.38
N PRO A 73 -6.57 2.21 -0.93
CA PRO A 73 -7.07 0.88 -0.55
C PRO A 73 -8.14 0.88 0.56
N THR A 74 -8.23 1.97 1.33
CA THR A 74 -9.21 2.17 2.40
C THR A 74 -10.55 2.75 1.94
N ARG A 75 -10.68 3.12 0.66
CA ARG A 75 -11.88 3.75 0.08
C ARG A 75 -12.66 2.76 -0.78
N GLN A 76 -13.96 3.03 -0.93
CA GLN A 76 -14.86 2.29 -1.80
C GLN A 76 -15.31 3.11 -3.03
N ASP A 77 -14.93 4.38 -3.12
CA ASP A 77 -15.37 5.34 -4.14
C ASP A 77 -14.20 5.83 -5.03
N ASN A 78 -13.14 5.03 -5.17
CA ASN A 78 -11.94 5.41 -5.93
C ASN A 78 -12.29 5.77 -7.39
N GLU A 79 -13.07 4.95 -8.08
CA GLU A 79 -13.45 5.14 -9.47
C GLU A 79 -14.35 6.37 -9.65
N GLN A 80 -15.24 6.64 -8.69
CA GLN A 80 -16.03 7.87 -8.66
C GLN A 80 -15.13 9.10 -8.50
N LYS A 81 -14.17 9.05 -7.57
CA LYS A 81 -13.21 10.13 -7.35
C LYS A 81 -12.28 10.35 -8.53
N SER A 82 -11.87 9.27 -9.20
CA SER A 82 -11.11 9.28 -10.46
C SER A 82 -11.90 9.96 -11.57
N ALA A 83 -13.18 9.61 -11.76
CA ALA A 83 -14.05 10.27 -12.71
C ALA A 83 -14.25 11.76 -12.39
N GLU A 84 -14.51 12.10 -11.12
CA GLU A 84 -14.59 13.51 -10.65
C GLU A 84 -13.30 14.28 -10.96
N LYS A 85 -12.13 13.66 -10.72
CA LYS A 85 -10.82 14.25 -10.98
C LYS A 85 -10.60 14.49 -12.48
N PHE A 86 -10.96 13.53 -13.32
CA PHE A 86 -10.98 13.69 -14.77
C PHE A 86 -11.88 14.85 -15.21
N TRP A 87 -13.10 14.94 -14.67
CA TRP A 87 -14.02 16.04 -14.95
C TRP A 87 -13.47 17.41 -14.61
N GLN A 88 -12.69 17.52 -13.53
CA GLN A 88 -12.05 18.77 -13.12
C GLN A 88 -10.87 19.16 -14.02
N MET A 89 -10.13 18.17 -14.54
CA MET A 89 -8.89 18.40 -15.28
C MET A 89 -9.10 18.53 -16.80
N CYS A 90 -10.14 17.90 -17.36
CA CYS A 90 -10.38 17.84 -18.80
C CYS A 90 -11.34 18.95 -19.26
N GLY A 91 -10.94 19.72 -20.27
CA GLY A 91 -11.74 20.80 -20.89
C GLY A 91 -12.42 20.41 -22.21
N ALA A 92 -12.46 19.13 -22.55
CA ALA A 92 -13.15 18.61 -23.72
C ALA A 92 -14.68 18.82 -23.67
N ASP A 93 -15.37 18.54 -24.79
CA ASP A 93 -16.83 18.63 -24.84
C ASP A 93 -17.51 17.61 -23.91
N GLU A 94 -18.75 17.92 -23.52
CA GLU A 94 -19.49 17.11 -22.55
C GLU A 94 -19.71 15.67 -23.01
N ASN A 95 -19.82 15.38 -24.31
CA ASN A 95 -20.05 14.00 -24.77
C ASN A 95 -18.81 13.15 -24.52
N ILE A 96 -17.62 13.67 -24.82
CA ILE A 96 -16.35 13.00 -24.52
C ILE A 96 -16.18 12.83 -23.02
N LYS A 97 -16.44 13.89 -22.24
CA LYS A 97 -16.28 13.83 -20.78
C LYS A 97 -17.21 12.78 -20.14
N ASN A 98 -18.46 12.73 -20.59
CA ASN A 98 -19.43 11.72 -20.16
C ASN A 98 -18.97 10.31 -20.54
N LEU A 99 -18.47 10.10 -21.76
CA LEU A 99 -18.00 8.79 -22.22
C LEU A 99 -16.81 8.29 -21.39
N VAL A 100 -15.77 9.11 -21.20
CA VAL A 100 -14.58 8.73 -20.42
C VAL A 100 -14.96 8.48 -18.96
N ALA A 101 -15.71 9.39 -18.34
CA ALA A 101 -16.13 9.23 -16.94
C ALA A 101 -16.98 7.98 -16.74
N ARG A 102 -17.87 7.67 -17.69
CA ARG A 102 -18.66 6.44 -17.64
C ARG A 102 -17.78 5.20 -17.78
N ALA A 103 -16.83 5.21 -18.71
CA ALA A 103 -15.89 4.11 -18.88
C ALA A 103 -15.01 3.88 -17.63
N ILE A 104 -14.60 4.95 -16.93
CA ILE A 104 -13.92 4.86 -15.63
C ILE A 104 -14.82 4.20 -14.58
N LEU A 105 -16.09 4.60 -14.48
CA LEU A 105 -17.02 3.98 -13.52
C LEU A 105 -17.28 2.51 -13.82
N ASP A 106 -17.30 2.13 -15.10
CA ASP A 106 -17.52 0.76 -15.53
C ASP A 106 -16.34 -0.17 -15.14
N THR A 107 -15.13 0.35 -14.84
CA THR A 107 -14.00 -0.48 -14.37
C THR A 107 -14.23 -1.04 -12.97
N HIS A 108 -15.03 -0.36 -12.14
CA HIS A 108 -15.37 -0.85 -10.80
C HIS A 108 -16.10 -2.20 -10.86
N THR A 109 -17.18 -2.26 -11.65
CA THR A 109 -18.03 -3.45 -11.77
C THR A 109 -17.55 -4.42 -12.86
N HIS A 110 -16.74 -3.92 -13.80
CA HIS A 110 -16.40 -4.57 -15.06
C HIS A 110 -17.65 -4.94 -15.88
N THR A 111 -18.67 -4.07 -15.86
CA THR A 111 -19.90 -4.19 -16.67
C THR A 111 -19.95 -3.06 -17.68
N PRO A 112 -19.29 -3.20 -18.84
CA PRO A 112 -19.07 -2.10 -19.76
C PRO A 112 -20.37 -1.63 -20.41
N SER A 113 -20.52 -0.31 -20.51
CA SER A 113 -21.67 0.34 -21.17
C SER A 113 -21.40 0.70 -22.64
N HIS A 114 -20.15 0.62 -23.09
CA HIS A 114 -19.70 1.03 -24.42
C HIS A 114 -18.56 0.14 -24.92
N THR A 115 -18.36 0.05 -26.24
CA THR A 115 -17.30 -0.77 -26.86
C THR A 115 -15.90 -0.43 -26.36
N LEU A 116 -15.57 0.86 -26.23
CA LEU A 116 -14.28 1.30 -25.67
C LEU A 116 -14.13 0.93 -24.19
N SER A 117 -15.20 1.01 -23.40
CA SER A 117 -15.19 0.56 -22.01
C SER A 117 -15.02 -0.96 -21.93
N ALA A 118 -15.65 -1.73 -22.82
CA ALA A 118 -15.49 -3.17 -22.87
C ALA A 118 -14.03 -3.57 -23.15
N PHE A 119 -13.41 -2.93 -24.15
CA PHE A 119 -12.00 -3.13 -24.43
C PHE A 119 -11.11 -2.70 -23.25
N PHE A 120 -11.40 -1.57 -22.61
CA PHE A 120 -10.59 -1.11 -21.48
C PHE A 120 -10.66 -2.08 -20.28
N CYS A 121 -11.86 -2.52 -19.91
CA CYS A 121 -12.05 -3.53 -18.86
C CYS A 121 -11.37 -4.86 -19.19
N GLU A 122 -11.26 -5.24 -20.47
CA GLU A 122 -10.53 -6.42 -20.91
C GLU A 122 -9.03 -6.25 -20.66
N ILE A 123 -8.42 -5.16 -21.14
CA ILE A 123 -6.97 -4.94 -21.02
C ILE A 123 -6.52 -4.72 -19.57
N ASP A 124 -7.37 -4.13 -18.72
CA ASP A 124 -7.11 -3.92 -17.30
C ASP A 124 -7.07 -5.25 -16.53
N LEU A 125 -7.87 -6.23 -16.96
CA LEU A 125 -7.88 -7.58 -16.40
C LEU A 125 -6.86 -8.55 -17.02
N VAL A 126 -6.01 -8.12 -17.95
CA VAL A 126 -5.07 -9.04 -18.64
C VAL A 126 -4.16 -9.80 -17.69
N ILE A 127 -3.66 -9.14 -16.62
CA ILE A 127 -2.84 -9.83 -15.61
C ILE A 127 -3.58 -11.04 -15.03
N VAL A 128 -4.90 -10.92 -14.83
CA VAL A 128 -5.76 -11.95 -14.26
C VAL A 128 -6.19 -12.98 -15.32
N SER A 129 -6.43 -12.55 -16.55
CA SER A 129 -7.06 -13.38 -17.58
C SER A 129 -6.07 -14.19 -18.44
N GLU A 130 -4.82 -13.73 -18.60
CA GLU A 130 -3.85 -14.35 -19.51
C GLU A 130 -2.59 -14.91 -18.81
N SER A 131 -2.33 -14.53 -17.56
CA SER A 131 -1.05 -14.82 -16.90
C SER A 131 -0.98 -16.22 -16.29
N ASN A 132 0.23 -16.77 -16.24
CA ASN A 132 0.49 -18.02 -15.53
C ASN A 132 0.50 -17.83 -14.00
N PHE A 133 0.52 -18.92 -13.25
CA PHE A 133 0.55 -18.91 -11.79
C PHE A 133 1.68 -18.06 -11.18
N ILE A 134 2.89 -18.08 -11.75
CA ILE A 134 4.04 -17.32 -11.21
C ILE A 134 3.78 -15.82 -11.31
N GLN A 135 3.30 -15.36 -12.46
CA GLN A 135 2.95 -13.96 -12.68
C GLN A 135 1.77 -13.52 -11.79
N LEU A 136 0.78 -14.39 -11.59
CA LEU A 136 -0.33 -14.13 -10.66
C LEU A 136 0.15 -14.04 -9.20
N LEU A 137 1.15 -14.84 -8.82
CA LEU A 137 1.74 -14.77 -7.49
C LEU A 137 2.51 -13.46 -7.28
N GLU A 138 3.29 -13.02 -8.27
CA GLU A 138 3.97 -11.71 -8.26
C GLU A 138 2.96 -10.56 -8.18
N TRP A 139 1.87 -10.65 -8.94
CA TRP A 139 0.74 -9.72 -8.86
C TRP A 139 0.12 -9.69 -7.46
N GLU A 140 -0.18 -10.84 -6.88
CA GLU A 140 -0.74 -10.93 -5.52
C GLU A 140 0.19 -10.32 -4.47
N GLN A 141 1.50 -10.52 -4.59
CA GLN A 141 2.48 -9.90 -3.69
C GLN A 141 2.43 -8.36 -3.80
N LYS A 142 2.35 -7.82 -5.02
CA LYS A 142 2.19 -6.37 -5.24
C LYS A 142 0.87 -5.87 -4.64
N ILE A 143 -0.26 -6.55 -4.88
CA ILE A 143 -1.54 -6.19 -4.28
C ILE A 143 -1.47 -6.23 -2.76
N PHE A 144 -0.90 -7.28 -2.16
CA PHE A 144 -0.75 -7.35 -0.71
C PHE A 144 0.04 -6.17 -0.14
N LYS A 145 1.06 -5.66 -0.86
CA LYS A 145 1.81 -4.46 -0.47
C LYS A 145 0.98 -3.17 -0.49
N GLU A 146 -0.08 -3.08 -1.28
CA GLU A 146 -1.00 -1.93 -1.27
C GLU A 146 -1.96 -1.99 -0.07
N TYR A 147 -2.33 -3.18 0.39
CA TYR A 147 -3.29 -3.39 1.49
C TYR A 147 -2.63 -3.52 2.88
N GLN A 148 -1.41 -3.02 3.04
CA GLN A 148 -0.62 -3.14 4.28
C GLN A 148 -1.21 -2.40 5.50
N VAL A 149 -2.23 -1.56 5.30
CA VAL A 149 -2.98 -0.92 6.39
C VAL A 149 -3.90 -1.89 7.14
N PHE A 150 -4.39 -2.94 6.48
CA PHE A 150 -5.37 -3.86 7.06
C PHE A 150 -4.70 -5.00 7.82
N ASP A 151 -5.38 -5.50 8.85
CA ASP A 151 -5.00 -6.74 9.50
C ASP A 151 -5.08 -7.91 8.52
N TYR A 152 -4.05 -8.77 8.53
CA TYR A 152 -3.97 -9.89 7.59
C TYR A 152 -5.13 -10.89 7.75
N SER A 153 -5.64 -11.07 8.97
CA SER A 153 -6.81 -11.93 9.25
C SER A 153 -8.10 -11.41 8.62
N LEU A 154 -8.17 -10.11 8.32
CA LEU A 154 -9.27 -9.49 7.57
C LEU A 154 -8.99 -9.47 6.07
N TYR A 155 -7.75 -9.15 5.68
CA TYR A 155 -7.31 -9.11 4.29
C TYR A 155 -7.48 -10.47 3.60
N LYS A 156 -6.96 -11.55 4.19
CA LYS A 156 -6.94 -12.88 3.59
C LYS A 156 -8.32 -13.38 3.13
N PRO A 157 -9.36 -13.44 3.98
CA PRO A 157 -10.68 -13.90 3.53
C PRO A 157 -11.32 -12.95 2.51
N ALA A 158 -11.16 -11.64 2.67
CA ALA A 158 -11.68 -10.66 1.71
C ALA A 158 -11.03 -10.83 0.33
N ARG A 159 -9.70 -11.02 0.31
CA ARG A 159 -8.93 -11.22 -0.92
C ARG A 159 -9.29 -12.52 -1.62
N ILE A 160 -9.46 -13.62 -0.87
CA ILE A 160 -9.96 -14.90 -1.42
C ILE A 160 -11.33 -14.71 -2.08
N SER A 161 -12.25 -13.96 -1.46
CA SER A 161 -13.56 -13.66 -2.05
C SER A 161 -13.45 -12.90 -3.37
N VAL A 162 -12.53 -11.92 -3.46
CA VAL A 162 -12.23 -11.21 -4.70
C VAL A 162 -11.70 -12.16 -5.77
N LEU A 163 -10.73 -13.03 -5.44
CA LEU A 163 -10.18 -14.01 -6.37
C LEU A 163 -11.23 -15.03 -6.85
N GLU A 164 -12.14 -15.46 -5.98
CA GLU A 164 -13.26 -16.33 -6.34
C GLU A 164 -14.21 -15.66 -7.34
N ASN A 165 -14.47 -14.36 -7.17
CA ASN A 165 -15.27 -13.60 -8.14
C ASN A 165 -14.53 -13.42 -9.47
N LEU A 166 -13.23 -13.13 -9.44
CA LEU A 166 -12.40 -13.05 -10.65
C LEU A 166 -12.36 -14.39 -11.40
N LYS A 167 -12.20 -15.51 -10.68
CA LYS A 167 -12.21 -16.87 -11.23
C LYS A 167 -13.49 -17.16 -12.04
N LYS A 168 -14.64 -16.67 -11.58
CA LYS A 168 -15.91 -16.78 -12.31
C LYS A 168 -15.97 -15.89 -13.56
N LYS A 169 -15.37 -14.69 -13.50
CA LYS A 169 -15.32 -13.74 -14.62
C LYS A 169 -14.38 -14.17 -15.74
N VAL A 170 -13.28 -14.87 -15.41
CA VAL A 170 -12.25 -15.31 -16.37
C VAL A 170 -12.08 -16.84 -16.37
N PRO A 171 -13.09 -17.61 -16.84
CA PRO A 171 -13.06 -19.07 -16.80
C PRO A 171 -11.85 -19.69 -17.53
N GLN A 172 -11.31 -19.01 -18.54
CA GLN A 172 -10.12 -19.43 -19.27
C GLN A 172 -8.85 -19.53 -18.40
N ASN A 173 -8.75 -18.76 -17.31
CA ASN A 173 -7.61 -18.80 -16.39
C ASN A 173 -7.98 -19.33 -14.99
N ALA A 174 -9.13 -19.99 -14.87
CA ALA A 174 -9.67 -20.40 -13.57
C ALA A 174 -8.73 -21.34 -12.79
N GLN A 175 -7.95 -22.16 -13.49
CA GLN A 175 -7.01 -23.10 -12.86
C GLN A 175 -5.85 -22.38 -12.15
N ASN A 176 -5.25 -21.37 -12.78
CA ASN A 176 -4.17 -20.61 -12.15
C ASN A 176 -4.68 -19.78 -10.97
N LEU A 177 -5.90 -19.21 -11.10
CA LEU A 177 -6.56 -18.52 -9.98
C LEU A 177 -6.90 -19.46 -8.83
N GLN A 178 -7.30 -20.70 -9.12
CA GLN A 178 -7.52 -21.72 -8.11
C GLN A 178 -6.23 -22.03 -7.34
N TYR A 179 -5.09 -22.17 -8.03
CA TYR A 179 -3.79 -22.36 -7.38
C TYR A 179 -3.41 -21.16 -6.50
N LEU A 180 -3.70 -19.93 -6.94
CA LEU A 180 -3.45 -18.73 -6.13
C LEU A 180 -4.31 -18.70 -4.86
N ILE A 181 -5.59 -19.09 -4.97
CA ILE A 181 -6.49 -19.21 -3.82
C ILE A 181 -5.97 -20.25 -2.82
N GLU A 182 -5.57 -21.44 -3.29
CA GLU A 182 -5.00 -22.50 -2.46
C GLU A 182 -3.69 -22.07 -1.80
N TYR A 183 -2.85 -21.33 -2.53
CA TYR A 183 -1.66 -20.70 -1.98
C TYR A 183 -2.03 -19.76 -0.83
N LEU A 184 -2.95 -18.81 -1.00
CA LEU A 184 -3.33 -17.88 0.06
C LEU A 184 -3.96 -18.58 1.27
N GLN A 185 -4.72 -19.66 1.04
CA GLN A 185 -5.33 -20.45 2.12
C GLN A 185 -4.27 -21.10 3.02
N THR A 186 -3.18 -21.60 2.44
CA THR A 186 -2.17 -22.40 3.15
C THR A 186 -0.93 -21.60 3.56
N HIS A 187 -0.59 -20.56 2.81
CA HIS A 187 0.57 -19.72 3.06
C HIS A 187 0.36 -18.83 4.29
N LYS A 188 1.40 -18.79 5.14
CA LYS A 188 1.51 -17.87 6.27
C LYS A 188 2.60 -16.84 5.95
N PRO A 189 2.26 -15.56 5.74
CA PRO A 189 3.26 -14.53 5.51
C PRO A 189 4.09 -14.31 6.77
N LYS A 190 5.32 -13.84 6.60
CA LYS A 190 6.19 -13.40 7.68
C LYS A 190 5.79 -11.98 8.08
N ILE A 191 5.20 -11.86 9.26
CA ILE A 191 4.79 -10.58 9.83
C ILE A 191 5.72 -10.21 10.97
N GLY A 192 6.39 -9.08 10.82
CA GLY A 192 7.16 -8.46 11.88
C GLY A 192 6.27 -7.59 12.75
N VAL A 193 6.30 -7.77 14.07
CA VAL A 193 5.64 -6.86 15.00
C VAL A 193 6.70 -5.94 15.59
N TYR A 194 6.58 -4.64 15.33
CA TYR A 194 7.50 -3.61 15.81
C TYR A 194 6.84 -2.80 16.93
N PRO A 195 7.04 -3.19 18.20
CA PRO A 195 6.43 -2.52 19.33
C PRO A 195 7.26 -1.34 19.83
N GLY A 196 6.58 -0.27 20.23
CA GLY A 196 7.18 0.92 20.83
C GLY A 196 6.14 1.91 21.33
N SER A 197 6.56 2.86 22.16
CA SER A 197 5.68 3.96 22.58
C SER A 197 5.49 5.01 21.48
N PHE A 198 6.46 5.11 20.55
CA PHE A 198 6.45 5.98 19.36
C PHE A 198 5.97 7.43 19.63
N ASN A 199 6.44 8.03 20.73
CA ASN A 199 5.96 9.33 21.20
C ASN A 199 7.07 10.41 21.19
N PRO A 200 7.44 11.02 20.05
CA PRO A 200 6.89 10.80 18.70
C PRO A 200 7.63 9.71 17.92
N PHE A 201 7.04 9.28 16.80
CA PHE A 201 7.71 8.47 15.78
C PHE A 201 8.75 9.32 15.04
N HIS A 202 10.02 8.89 14.98
CA HIS A 202 11.15 9.71 14.54
C HIS A 202 12.03 8.96 13.53
N ASN A 203 13.03 9.64 12.94
CA ASN A 203 13.88 9.09 11.89
C ASN A 203 14.60 7.78 12.28
N GLY A 204 15.05 7.64 13.53
CA GLY A 204 15.54 6.36 14.04
C GLY A 204 14.53 5.21 13.99
N HIS A 205 13.26 5.44 14.36
CA HIS A 205 12.19 4.44 14.22
C HIS A 205 11.89 4.12 12.76
N TYR A 206 11.87 5.15 11.91
CA TYR A 206 11.62 4.99 10.48
C TYR A 206 12.72 4.17 9.80
N ASN A 207 13.99 4.38 10.17
CA ASN A 207 15.12 3.60 9.68
C ASN A 207 14.98 2.10 9.99
N ILE A 208 14.60 1.76 11.23
CA ILE A 208 14.35 0.37 11.64
C ILE A 208 13.17 -0.23 10.85
N LEU A 209 12.07 0.53 10.73
CA LEU A 209 10.89 0.11 9.98
C LEU A 209 11.23 -0.18 8.51
N GLN A 210 11.95 0.72 7.83
CA GLN A 210 12.36 0.53 6.43
C GLN A 210 13.24 -0.71 6.24
N LYS A 211 14.11 -1.03 7.21
CA LYS A 211 14.91 -2.26 7.17
C LYS A 211 14.06 -3.50 7.39
N ALA A 212 13.12 -3.45 8.35
CA ALA A 212 12.20 -4.54 8.62
C ALA A 212 11.32 -4.86 7.40
N GLU A 213 10.81 -3.85 6.69
CA GLU A 213 9.95 -4.04 5.52
C GLU A 213 10.64 -4.67 4.31
N LYS A 214 11.98 -4.69 4.29
CA LYS A 214 12.77 -5.42 3.29
C LYS A 214 12.92 -6.91 3.63
N VAL A 215 12.66 -7.28 4.89
CA VAL A 215 12.82 -8.65 5.39
C VAL A 215 11.48 -9.35 5.56
N PHE A 216 10.46 -8.61 5.99
CA PHE A 216 9.12 -9.13 6.26
C PHE A 216 8.16 -8.81 5.13
N ASP A 217 7.19 -9.71 4.92
CA ASP A 217 6.10 -9.47 3.98
C ASP A 217 5.23 -8.30 4.45
N LYS A 218 5.13 -8.13 5.78
CA LYS A 218 4.39 -7.06 6.45
C LYS A 218 4.99 -6.71 7.80
N VAL A 219 4.89 -5.44 8.19
CA VAL A 219 5.28 -4.96 9.53
C VAL A 219 4.07 -4.31 10.21
N ILE A 220 3.75 -4.75 11.42
CA ILE A 220 2.73 -4.14 12.29
C ILE A 220 3.43 -3.23 13.29
N ILE A 221 3.02 -1.97 13.34
CA ILE A 221 3.51 -1.01 14.31
C ILE A 221 2.60 -1.08 15.54
N ALA A 222 3.10 -1.60 16.64
CA ALA A 222 2.29 -1.92 17.82
C ALA A 222 2.59 -0.98 19.00
N ARG A 223 1.59 -0.30 19.53
CA ARG A 223 1.72 0.56 20.71
C ARG A 223 1.10 -0.11 21.93
N GLY A 224 1.90 -0.34 22.98
CA GLY A 224 1.37 -0.80 24.26
C GLY A 224 0.64 0.32 24.99
N ILE A 225 -0.61 0.10 25.38
CA ILE A 225 -1.39 1.02 26.23
C ILE A 225 -0.96 0.76 27.67
N ASN A 226 -0.37 1.78 28.32
CA ASN A 226 -0.06 1.72 29.74
C ASN A 226 -1.27 2.24 30.55
N PRO A 227 -1.95 1.41 31.36
CA PRO A 227 -3.13 1.84 32.13
C PRO A 227 -2.84 2.93 33.17
N GLU A 228 -1.60 3.03 33.67
CA GLU A 228 -1.20 3.98 34.71
C GLU A 228 -0.84 5.36 34.14
N LYS A 229 -0.57 5.42 32.84
CA LYS A 229 -0.36 6.69 32.16
C LYS A 229 -1.67 7.07 31.50
N ASN A 230 -2.19 8.25 31.80
CA ASN A 230 -3.25 8.91 31.01
C ASN A 230 -2.71 9.30 29.62
N GLU A 231 -2.17 8.34 28.86
CA GLU A 231 -1.80 8.43 27.44
C GLU A 231 -3.01 8.00 26.59
N PHE A 232 -4.23 8.32 27.03
CA PHE A 232 -5.40 8.25 26.17
C PHE A 232 -5.27 9.33 25.11
N ALA A 233 -5.28 8.90 23.85
CA ALA A 233 -5.69 9.72 22.72
C ALA A 233 -4.92 11.03 22.52
N GLN A 234 -3.60 10.98 22.52
CA GLN A 234 -2.89 11.83 21.56
C GLN A 234 -2.88 11.09 20.23
N ASP A 235 -3.94 11.37 19.47
CA ASP A 235 -4.05 11.25 18.00
C ASP A 235 -3.00 12.16 17.31
N ASP A 236 -1.83 12.32 17.94
CA ASP A 236 -0.76 13.23 17.57
C ASP A 236 -0.25 12.79 16.21
N GLU A 237 -0.61 13.59 15.21
CA GLU A 237 -0.14 13.58 13.83
C GLU A 237 0.58 12.30 13.47
N ILE A 238 -0.20 11.27 13.13
CA ILE A 238 0.32 10.06 12.50
C ILE A 238 1.25 10.54 11.38
N SER A 239 2.55 10.32 11.56
CA SER A 239 3.55 10.71 10.56
C SER A 239 3.07 10.24 9.18
N PRO A 240 3.08 11.09 8.14
CA PRO A 240 2.53 10.76 6.82
C PRO A 240 3.09 9.45 6.26
N VAL A 241 4.35 9.13 6.60
CA VAL A 241 4.97 7.87 6.24
C VAL A 241 4.17 6.66 6.76
N LEU A 242 3.44 6.77 7.87
CA LEU A 242 2.66 5.67 8.46
C LEU A 242 1.21 5.58 7.96
N TYR A 243 0.79 6.35 6.95
CA TYR A 243 -0.59 6.32 6.44
C TYR A 243 -1.00 4.97 5.87
N TYR A 244 -0.09 4.30 5.16
CA TYR A 244 -0.35 3.05 4.46
C TYR A 244 0.11 1.79 5.22
N ARG A 245 0.40 1.94 6.51
CA ARG A 245 0.93 0.87 7.37
C ARG A 245 -0.05 0.54 8.47
N GLN A 246 -0.17 -0.75 8.80
CA GLN A 246 -1.00 -1.19 9.92
C GLN A 246 -0.39 -0.71 11.23
N LYS A 247 -1.22 0.01 11.99
CA LYS A 247 -0.92 0.47 13.34
C LYS A 247 -1.94 -0.14 14.27
N GLU A 248 -1.49 -0.67 15.39
CA GLU A 248 -2.37 -1.21 16.41
C GLU A 248 -1.95 -0.72 17.78
N SER A 249 -2.94 -0.64 18.67
CA SER A 249 -2.69 -0.53 20.10
C SER A 249 -3.10 -1.83 20.78
N PHE A 250 -2.34 -2.26 21.78
CA PHE A 250 -2.66 -3.44 22.56
C PHE A 250 -2.56 -3.16 24.06
N SER A 251 -3.33 -3.89 24.85
CA SER A 251 -3.28 -3.88 26.31
C SER A 251 -2.85 -5.25 26.81
N GLY A 252 -2.16 -5.30 27.96
CA GLY A 252 -1.66 -6.54 28.54
C GLY A 252 -0.25 -6.91 28.07
N LEU A 253 0.09 -8.19 28.11
CA LEU A 253 1.42 -8.67 27.77
C LEU A 253 1.64 -8.66 26.25
N LEU A 254 2.83 -8.20 25.83
CA LEU A 254 3.23 -8.25 24.42
C LEU A 254 3.23 -9.69 23.88
N THR A 255 3.59 -10.68 24.70
CA THR A 255 3.58 -12.10 24.31
C THR A 255 2.18 -12.60 23.94
N ASP A 256 1.15 -12.15 24.67
CA ASP A 256 -0.25 -12.52 24.39
C ASP A 256 -0.71 -11.85 23.09
N TYR A 257 -0.35 -10.58 22.91
CA TYR A 257 -0.61 -9.85 21.67
C TYR A 257 0.05 -10.53 20.46
N LEU A 258 1.33 -10.90 20.55
CA LEU A 258 2.03 -11.63 19.49
C LEU A 258 1.30 -12.95 19.16
N SER A 259 0.93 -13.72 20.19
CA SER A 259 0.24 -15.01 20.03
C SER A 259 -1.12 -14.85 19.34
N SER A 260 -1.83 -13.74 19.60
CA SER A 260 -3.12 -13.46 18.94
C SER A 260 -3.01 -13.32 17.41
N LYS A 261 -1.81 -13.06 16.88
CA LYS A 261 -1.56 -12.87 15.44
C LYS A 261 -1.05 -14.13 14.73
N GLU A 262 -0.74 -15.21 15.45
CA GLU A 262 -0.08 -16.41 14.91
C GLU A 262 -1.00 -17.38 14.14
N LYS A 263 -2.32 -17.14 14.21
CA LYS A 263 -3.31 -17.98 13.53
C LYS A 263 -3.03 -18.05 12.03
N ASP A 264 -2.88 -16.89 11.40
CA ASP A 264 -2.82 -16.76 9.93
C ASP A 264 -1.43 -16.32 9.41
N ALA A 265 -0.46 -16.07 10.29
CA ALA A 265 0.86 -15.56 9.93
C ALA A 265 1.98 -16.14 10.80
N GLU A 266 3.21 -16.06 10.30
CA GLU A 266 4.41 -16.28 11.10
C GLU A 266 4.85 -14.97 11.75
N ILE A 267 4.81 -14.93 13.08
CA ILE A 267 5.08 -13.71 13.84
C ILE A 267 6.54 -13.66 14.31
N THR A 268 7.18 -12.52 14.13
CA THR A 268 8.51 -12.23 14.69
C THR A 268 8.50 -10.88 15.37
N LEU A 269 9.00 -10.83 16.60
CA LEU A 269 9.21 -9.59 17.33
C LEU A 269 10.40 -8.82 16.74
N ILE A 270 10.18 -7.57 16.36
CA ILE A 270 11.21 -6.65 15.89
C ILE A 270 11.66 -5.75 17.05
N ARG A 271 12.97 -5.63 17.25
CA ARG A 271 13.58 -4.63 18.15
C ARG A 271 14.65 -3.84 17.41
N GLY A 272 14.75 -2.55 17.72
CA GLY A 272 15.80 -1.67 17.20
C GLY A 272 16.92 -1.54 18.22
N LEU A 273 18.18 -1.57 17.79
CA LEU A 273 19.35 -1.32 18.62
C LEU A 273 20.04 -0.05 18.13
N ARG A 274 20.30 0.91 19.03
CA ARG A 274 21.09 2.12 18.69
C ARG A 274 22.55 2.00 19.11
N ASN A 275 22.85 1.25 20.17
CA ASN A 275 24.19 1.03 20.66
C ASN A 275 24.29 -0.30 21.43
N GLY A 276 25.47 -0.59 22.00
CA GLY A 276 25.69 -1.80 22.78
C GLY A 276 24.91 -1.87 24.10
N ASP A 277 24.59 -0.71 24.71
CA ASP A 277 23.86 -0.65 25.97
C ASP A 277 22.38 -1.04 25.78
N ASP A 278 21.77 -0.63 24.66
CA ASP A 278 20.41 -1.05 24.30
C ASP A 278 20.32 -2.59 24.22
N LEU A 279 21.35 -3.28 23.69
CA LEU A 279 21.32 -4.74 23.52
C LEU A 279 21.20 -5.48 24.86
N ALA A 280 21.97 -5.09 25.87
CA ALA A 280 21.95 -5.77 27.17
C ALA A 280 20.58 -5.65 27.85
N TYR A 281 19.99 -4.45 27.81
CA TYR A 281 18.65 -4.20 28.35
C TYR A 281 17.59 -5.01 27.59
N GLU A 282 17.67 -5.02 26.26
CA GLU A 282 16.74 -5.75 25.41
C GLU A 282 16.82 -7.26 25.64
N MET A 283 18.03 -7.83 25.70
CA MET A 283 18.23 -9.26 25.93
C MET A 283 17.60 -9.73 27.25
N ASN A 284 17.67 -8.92 28.30
CA ASN A 284 17.03 -9.22 29.58
C ASN A 284 15.50 -9.31 29.44
N GLN A 285 14.88 -8.34 28.77
CA GLN A 285 13.43 -8.35 28.49
C GLN A 285 13.03 -9.53 27.61
N ILE A 286 13.83 -9.86 26.58
CA ILE A 286 13.60 -11.03 25.73
C ILE A 286 13.62 -12.32 26.55
N SER A 287 14.52 -12.48 27.53
CA SER A 287 14.57 -13.69 28.37
C SER A 287 13.25 -13.92 29.11
N PHE A 288 12.70 -12.90 29.76
CA PHE A 288 11.39 -13.03 30.42
C PHE A 288 10.27 -13.39 29.44
N MET A 289 10.26 -12.78 28.25
CA MET A 289 9.27 -13.12 27.23
C MET A 289 9.46 -14.54 26.70
N LYS A 290 10.67 -15.07 26.65
CA LYS A 290 10.95 -16.46 26.27
C LYS A 290 10.53 -17.46 27.35
N ASP A 291 10.61 -17.10 28.61
CA ASP A 291 10.05 -17.92 29.70
C ASP A 291 8.53 -18.07 29.56
N MET A 292 7.85 -17.01 29.10
CA MET A 292 6.40 -17.02 28.84
C MET A 292 6.03 -17.63 27.49
N LYS A 293 6.84 -17.40 26.45
CA LYS A 293 6.65 -17.87 25.08
C LYS A 293 7.96 -18.47 24.54
N PRO A 294 8.22 -19.77 24.78
CA PRO A 294 9.50 -20.40 24.42
C PRO A 294 9.86 -20.40 22.93
N ASP A 295 8.86 -20.33 22.05
CA ASP A 295 9.00 -20.29 20.60
C ASP A 295 9.12 -18.85 20.02
N LEU A 296 9.26 -17.84 20.89
CA LEU A 296 9.37 -16.44 20.49
C LEU A 296 10.53 -16.21 19.52
N LYS A 297 10.20 -15.88 18.28
CA LYS A 297 11.13 -15.38 17.26
C LYS A 297 11.40 -13.89 17.51
N VAL A 298 12.67 -13.51 17.61
CA VAL A 298 13.09 -12.12 17.78
C VAL A 298 14.15 -11.78 16.75
N VAL A 299 14.03 -10.60 16.13
CA VAL A 299 15.06 -10.02 15.28
C VAL A 299 15.44 -8.63 15.77
N PHE A 300 16.73 -8.34 15.73
CA PHE A 300 17.27 -7.03 16.01
C PHE A 300 17.72 -6.36 14.71
N PHE A 301 17.28 -5.12 14.50
CA PHE A 301 17.83 -4.26 13.46
C PHE A 301 18.70 -3.19 14.10
N HIS A 302 19.92 -3.02 13.58
CA HIS A 302 20.79 -1.93 13.98
C HIS A 302 20.30 -0.62 13.35
N CYS A 303 20.18 0.44 14.14
CA CYS A 303 19.87 1.78 13.66
C CYS A 303 21.09 2.36 12.92
N ASP A 304 20.91 3.08 11.83
CA ASP A 304 22.07 3.69 11.17
C ASP A 304 22.69 4.80 12.04
N ARG A 305 24.01 4.91 11.97
CA ARG A 305 24.82 5.78 12.85
C ARG A 305 24.33 7.22 12.92
N GLU A 306 23.84 7.74 11.81
CA GLU A 306 23.30 9.10 11.73
C GLU A 306 22.04 9.31 12.60
N PHE A 307 21.30 8.25 12.95
CA PHE A 307 20.07 8.32 13.73
C PHE A 307 20.21 7.82 15.17
N GLU A 308 21.35 7.23 15.56
CA GLU A 308 21.57 6.63 16.90
C GLU A 308 21.35 7.62 18.05
N HIS A 309 21.70 8.89 17.82
CA HIS A 309 21.57 9.97 18.81
C HIS A 309 20.13 10.46 19.01
N ILE A 310 19.20 10.03 18.14
CA ILE A 310 17.81 10.49 18.16
C ILE A 310 17.02 9.65 19.16
N SER A 311 16.29 10.31 20.06
CA SER A 311 15.31 9.65 20.92
C SER A 311 14.07 10.50 21.09
N SER A 312 12.92 9.84 21.21
CA SER A 312 11.65 10.51 21.53
C SER A 312 11.76 11.42 22.77
N SER A 313 12.50 11.01 23.80
CA SER A 313 12.71 11.84 25.01
C SER A 313 13.52 13.11 24.72
N ALA A 314 14.56 13.02 23.89
CA ALA A 314 15.33 14.20 23.48
C ALA A 314 14.47 15.16 22.63
N ILE A 315 13.68 14.64 21.69
CA ILE A 315 12.77 15.43 20.86
C ILE A 315 11.74 16.18 21.74
N ARG A 316 11.08 15.48 22.67
CA ARG A 316 10.12 16.10 23.60
C ARG A 316 10.77 17.19 24.46
N ASN A 317 12.05 17.05 24.82
CA ASN A 317 12.78 18.08 25.56
C ASN A 317 13.11 19.30 24.68
N LEU A 318 13.45 19.10 23.41
CA LEU A 318 13.68 20.19 22.46
C LEU A 318 12.40 21.00 22.21
N GLU A 319 11.26 20.34 22.01
CA GLU A 319 9.96 21.00 21.81
C GLU A 319 9.51 21.84 23.01
N LYS A 320 9.92 21.46 24.24
CA LYS A 320 9.69 22.26 25.45
C LYS A 320 10.51 23.55 25.47
N ILE A 321 11.67 23.57 24.80
CA ILE A 321 12.55 24.74 24.72
C ILE A 321 12.05 25.70 23.63
N GLY A 322 11.66 25.15 22.48
CA GLY A 322 11.12 25.93 21.38
C GLY A 322 10.32 25.05 20.42
N LYS A 323 9.12 25.52 20.04
CA LYS A 323 8.25 24.82 19.09
C LYS A 323 8.97 24.64 17.76
N GLY A 324 8.98 23.42 17.23
CA GLY A 324 9.55 23.06 15.92
C GLY A 324 11.03 22.64 15.97
N TYR A 325 11.69 22.69 17.13
CA TYR A 325 13.10 22.31 17.25
C TYR A 325 13.33 20.81 17.03
N GLY A 326 12.29 20.00 17.19
CA GLY A 326 12.25 18.57 16.98
C GLY A 326 11.95 18.15 15.54
N GLU A 327 11.37 19.03 14.71
CA GLU A 327 10.83 18.69 13.38
C GLU A 327 11.88 18.02 12.47
N ARG A 328 13.13 18.49 12.51
CA ARG A 328 14.22 17.93 11.70
C ARG A 328 14.56 16.46 11.99
N TYR A 329 14.06 15.92 13.10
CA TYR A 329 14.27 14.53 13.50
C TYR A 329 13.05 13.64 13.25
N LEU A 330 11.97 14.21 12.72
CA LEU A 330 10.77 13.48 12.32
C LEU A 330 10.87 13.12 10.83
N PRO A 331 10.21 12.03 10.37
CA PRO A 331 10.13 11.70 8.96
C PRO A 331 9.29 12.73 8.21
N ASN A 332 9.77 13.11 7.02
CA ASN A 332 9.06 14.00 6.10
C ASN A 332 7.94 13.29 5.34
#